data_AF-A0A2M7ZE43-F1
#
_entry.id   AF-A0A2M7ZE43-F1
#
_cell.length_a   1.000
_cell.length_b   1.000
_cell.length_c   1.000
_cell.angle_alpha   90.00
_cell.angle_beta   90.00
_cell.angle_gamma   90.00
#
_symmetry.space_group_name_H-M   'P 1'
#
loop_
_entity.id
_entity.type
_entity.pdbx_description
1 polymer ?
#
loop_
_entity_poly.entity_id
_entity_poly.type
_entity_poly.pdbx_seq_one_letter_code
_entity_poly.pdbx_strand_id
1 'polypeptide(L)'
;MKLKLPSSVYNWISLWGAVLAVITLFMIIFLFIVSLFHAGGQTYLGLVIYLVLPGFLIFGLLLIPLGMWIKSKRDLRLGIKEKKLPFVDLNIKSHRNAFMIFTIGTVFFLLISAIGSYEAFNFTESVQFCGTLCHKVMNPEYTAYRNSPHARVRCVDCHVGEGADWYVRSKLSGMYQVYAVIANVYPKPIETPIHNLRPARETCEQCHWPEKFYARKLKVQRHYLTDEKNSE
;
A
#
# COMPACT_ATOMS: atom_id res chain seq x y z
N MET A 1 -10.23 37.60 -7.87
CA MET A 1 -11.56 36.95 -7.94
C MET A 1 -11.82 36.26 -6.60
N LYS A 2 -12.73 36.77 -5.75
CA LYS A 2 -12.98 36.19 -4.42
C LYS A 2 -13.83 34.92 -4.59
N LEU A 3 -13.20 33.76 -4.58
CA LEU A 3 -13.87 32.46 -4.50
C LEU A 3 -14.60 32.40 -3.14
N LYS A 4 -15.93 32.54 -3.14
CA LYS A 4 -16.74 32.29 -1.95
C LYS A 4 -17.13 30.81 -1.93
N LEU A 5 -16.55 30.07 -1.00
CA LEU A 5 -16.94 28.68 -0.74
C LEU A 5 -18.32 28.63 -0.07
N PRO A 6 -19.07 27.52 -0.18
CA PRO A 6 -20.35 27.39 0.51
C PRO A 6 -20.19 27.52 2.02
N SER A 7 -21.19 28.13 2.68
CA SER A 7 -21.21 28.39 4.12
C SER A 7 -20.94 27.11 4.94
N SER A 8 -21.36 25.95 4.45
CA SER A 8 -21.17 24.63 5.06
C SER A 8 -19.69 24.22 5.24
N VAL A 9 -18.78 24.72 4.41
CA VAL A 9 -17.33 24.42 4.50
C VAL A 9 -16.66 25.18 5.65
N TYR A 10 -17.24 26.30 6.07
CA TYR A 10 -16.73 27.11 7.18
C TYR A 10 -17.10 26.48 8.52
N ASN A 11 -16.44 25.38 8.86
CA ASN A 11 -16.52 24.73 10.16
C ASN A 11 -15.12 24.24 10.58
N TRP A 12 -14.87 24.18 11.89
CA TRP A 12 -13.56 23.80 12.42
C TRP A 12 -13.13 22.39 11.97
N ILE A 13 -14.05 21.44 11.84
CA ILE A 13 -13.75 20.05 11.46
C ILE A 13 -13.26 19.98 10.01
N SER A 14 -13.95 20.62 9.07
CA SER A 14 -13.55 20.71 7.67
C SER A 14 -12.29 21.54 7.48
N LEU A 15 -12.07 22.58 8.30
CA LEU A 15 -10.82 23.34 8.29
C LEU A 15 -9.64 22.47 8.72
N TRP A 16 -9.76 21.74 9.83
CA TRP A 16 -8.75 20.78 10.29
C TRP A 16 -8.50 19.69 9.26
N GLY A 17 -9.56 19.13 8.67
CA GLY A 17 -9.46 18.14 7.59
C GLY A 17 -8.71 18.67 6.36
N ALA A 18 -9.00 19.89 5.93
CA ALA A 18 -8.33 20.53 4.80
C ALA A 18 -6.86 20.84 5.09
N VAL A 19 -6.55 21.37 6.28
CA VAL A 19 -5.16 21.65 6.71
C VAL A 19 -4.36 20.35 6.77
N LEU A 20 -4.92 19.30 7.38
CA LEU A 20 -4.30 17.99 7.44
C LEU A 20 -4.02 17.45 6.02
N ALA A 21 -5.03 17.46 5.13
CA ALA A 21 -4.88 16.97 3.76
C ALA A 21 -3.79 17.73 2.98
N VAL A 22 -3.73 19.05 3.08
CA VAL A 22 -2.72 19.86 2.39
C VAL A 22 -1.31 19.60 2.93
N ILE A 23 -1.14 19.58 4.26
CA ILE A 23 0.15 19.29 4.88
C ILE A 23 0.62 17.89 4.51
N THR A 24 -0.27 16.89 4.60
CA THR A 24 0.06 15.50 4.25
C THR A 24 0.41 15.36 2.77
N LEU A 25 -0.33 16.00 1.87
CA LEU A 25 -0.01 15.99 0.44
C LEU A 25 1.37 16.61 0.16
N PHE A 26 1.67 17.75 0.80
CA PHE A 26 2.98 18.38 0.69
C PHE A 26 4.10 17.45 1.19
N MET A 27 3.90 16.78 2.33
CA MET A 27 4.86 15.82 2.88
C MET A 27 5.08 14.62 1.96
N ILE A 28 4.02 14.08 1.34
CA ILE A 28 4.14 13.00 0.35
C ILE A 28 5.01 13.44 -0.81
N ILE A 29 4.72 14.60 -1.41
CA ILE A 29 5.49 15.14 -2.54
C ILE A 29 6.95 15.38 -2.14
N PHE A 30 7.18 16.01 -0.99
CA PHE A 30 8.52 16.29 -0.50
C PHE A 30 9.34 15.01 -0.28
N LEU A 31 8.80 14.03 0.45
CA LEU A 31 9.50 12.77 0.72
C LEU A 31 9.67 11.94 -0.54
N PHE A 32 8.70 11.97 -1.46
CA PHE A 32 8.84 11.34 -2.77
C PHE A 32 10.03 11.94 -3.54
N ILE A 33 10.14 13.26 -3.60
CA ILE A 33 11.29 13.94 -4.22
C ILE A 33 12.60 13.52 -3.53
N VAL A 34 12.65 13.53 -2.20
CA VAL A 34 13.83 13.07 -1.44
C VAL A 34 14.20 11.62 -1.77
N SER A 35 13.21 10.76 -1.97
CA SER A 35 13.43 9.34 -2.31
C SER A 35 14.10 9.16 -3.68
N LEU A 36 13.86 10.06 -4.65
CA LEU A 36 14.52 10.02 -5.96
C LEU A 36 16.03 10.25 -5.88
N PHE A 37 16.50 10.98 -4.87
CA PHE A 37 17.93 11.27 -4.68
C PHE A 37 18.64 10.24 -3.79
N HIS A 38 17.89 9.39 -3.07
CA HIS A 38 18.45 8.36 -2.20
C HIS A 38 18.34 7.00 -2.88
N ALA A 39 19.40 6.59 -3.59
CA ALA A 39 19.46 5.35 -4.37
C ALA A 39 19.49 4.04 -3.54
N GLY A 40 19.07 4.04 -2.27
CA GLY A 40 19.31 2.90 -1.37
C GLY A 40 18.26 2.69 -0.26
N GLY A 41 17.42 1.66 -0.45
CA GLY A 41 17.17 0.63 0.57
C GLY A 41 16.36 0.96 1.82
N GLN A 42 15.84 2.17 2.00
CA GLN A 42 15.06 2.51 3.20
C GLN A 42 13.62 1.97 3.08
N THR A 43 13.42 0.69 3.40
CA THR A 43 12.09 0.04 3.45
C THR A 43 11.09 0.86 4.29
N TYR A 44 11.57 1.50 5.35
CA TYR A 44 10.78 2.41 6.19
C TYR A 44 10.30 3.67 5.46
N LEU A 45 11.13 4.24 4.57
CA LEU A 45 10.74 5.42 3.80
C LEU A 45 9.60 5.07 2.84
N GLY A 46 9.70 3.92 2.16
CA GLY A 46 8.62 3.40 1.30
C GLY A 46 7.32 3.16 2.08
N LEU A 47 7.40 2.59 3.29
CA LEU A 47 6.22 2.41 4.15
C LEU A 47 5.54 3.74 4.48
N VAL A 48 6.32 4.75 4.85
CA VAL A 48 5.78 6.06 5.24
C VAL A 48 5.14 6.76 4.04
N ILE A 49 5.82 6.79 2.90
CA ILE A 49 5.36 7.49 1.69
C ILE A 49 4.13 6.82 1.09
N TYR A 50 4.11 5.49 1.00
CA TYR A 50 3.10 4.77 0.21
C TYR A 50 1.93 4.22 1.01
N LEU A 51 2.04 4.06 2.34
CA LEU A 51 0.93 3.57 3.18
C LEU A 51 0.50 4.59 4.23
N VAL A 52 1.43 5.07 5.05
CA VAL A 52 1.08 5.87 6.24
C VAL A 52 0.53 7.24 5.85
N LEU A 53 1.28 8.02 5.05
CA LEU A 53 0.87 9.37 4.67
C LEU A 53 -0.41 9.37 3.81
N PRO A 54 -0.60 8.49 2.81
CA PRO A 54 -1.86 8.39 2.09
C PRO A 54 -3.05 8.08 3.02
N GLY A 55 -2.85 7.28 4.07
CA GLY A 55 -3.87 7.05 5.10
C GLY A 55 -4.30 8.34 5.81
N PHE A 56 -3.36 9.18 6.23
CA PHE A 56 -3.65 10.50 6.81
C PHE A 56 -4.30 11.46 5.82
N LEU A 57 -3.91 11.41 4.54
CA LEU A 57 -4.52 12.22 3.48
C LEU A 57 -5.99 11.86 3.30
N ILE A 58 -6.29 10.56 3.20
CA ILE A 58 -7.68 10.05 3.09
C ILE A 58 -8.47 10.45 4.33
N PHE A 59 -7.91 10.27 5.53
CA PHE A 59 -8.56 10.67 6.77
C PHE A 59 -8.89 12.17 6.79
N GLY A 60 -7.93 13.04 6.41
CA GLY A 60 -8.16 14.48 6.29
C GLY A 60 -9.25 14.83 5.28
N LEU A 61 -9.26 14.16 4.12
CA LEU A 61 -10.29 14.34 3.10
C LEU A 61 -11.67 13.88 3.56
N LEU A 62 -11.78 12.83 4.37
CA LEU A 62 -13.04 12.35 4.95
C LEU A 62 -13.59 13.26 6.06
N LEU A 63 -12.72 13.95 6.80
CA LEU A 63 -13.13 14.96 7.79
C LEU A 63 -13.86 16.15 7.14
N ILE A 64 -13.57 16.48 5.88
CA ILE A 64 -14.21 17.59 5.16
C ILE A 64 -15.73 17.37 4.99
N PRO A 65 -16.21 16.29 4.31
CA PRO A 65 -17.64 16.03 4.18
C PRO A 65 -18.30 15.70 5.52
N LEU A 66 -17.57 15.08 6.46
CA LEU A 66 -18.08 14.84 7.81
C LEU A 66 -18.38 16.16 8.54
N GLY A 67 -17.46 17.12 8.51
CA GLY A 67 -17.65 18.45 9.07
C GLY A 67 -18.80 19.21 8.41
N MET A 68 -18.90 19.14 7.08
CA MET A 68 -20.01 19.73 6.32
C MET A 68 -21.36 19.11 6.71
N TRP A 69 -21.42 17.79 6.89
CA TRP A 69 -22.65 17.08 7.29
C TRP A 69 -23.08 17.43 8.72
N ILE A 70 -22.14 17.47 9.67
CA ILE A 70 -22.41 17.87 11.06
C ILE A 70 -22.91 19.31 11.12
N LYS A 71 -22.24 20.23 10.41
CA LYS A 71 -22.66 21.64 10.34
C LYS A 71 -24.04 21.77 9.70
N SER A 72 -24.30 21.11 8.57
CA SER A 72 -25.60 21.14 7.91
C SER A 72 -26.72 20.62 8.82
N LYS A 73 -26.47 19.55 9.58
CA LYS A 73 -27.44 19.02 10.57
C LYS A 73 -27.67 19.98 11.73
N ARG A 74 -26.62 20.69 12.18
CA ARG A 74 -26.71 21.72 13.22
C ARG A 74 -27.50 22.94 12.73
N ASP A 75 -27.20 23.43 11.54
CA ASP A 75 -27.87 24.59 10.94
C ASP A 75 -29.36 24.29 10.68
N LEU A 76 -29.70 23.06 10.29
CA LEU A 76 -31.08 22.58 10.18
C LEU A 76 -31.80 22.58 11.53
N ARG A 77 -31.14 22.14 12.61
CA ARG A 77 -31.72 22.15 13.98
C ARG A 77 -31.92 23.57 14.51
N LEU A 78 -31.07 24.52 14.11
CA LEU A 78 -31.16 25.93 14.48
C LEU A 78 -32.14 26.72 13.60
N GLY A 79 -32.85 26.07 12.67
CA GLY A 79 -33.85 26.73 11.82
C GLY A 79 -33.26 27.63 10.73
N ILE A 80 -31.96 27.54 10.45
CA ILE A 80 -31.29 28.28 9.39
C ILE A 80 -31.69 27.65 8.05
N LYS A 81 -32.75 28.16 7.44
CA LYS A 81 -33.28 27.71 6.14
C LYS A 81 -32.38 28.16 4.99
N GLU A 82 -31.28 27.45 4.75
CA GLU A 82 -30.63 27.45 3.44
C GLU A 82 -30.62 26.03 2.85
N LYS A 83 -31.81 25.55 2.48
CA LYS A 83 -31.93 24.42 1.56
C LYS A 83 -32.11 24.96 0.14
N LYS A 84 -31.00 25.23 -0.52
CA LYS A 84 -30.95 25.15 -1.98
C LYS A 84 -29.88 24.14 -2.33
N LEU A 85 -30.26 23.07 -3.04
CA LEU A 85 -29.29 22.20 -3.69
C LEU A 85 -28.36 23.09 -4.56
N PRO A 86 -27.08 22.71 -4.72
CA PRO A 86 -26.19 23.46 -5.59
C PRO A 86 -26.79 23.54 -7.00
N PHE A 87 -27.20 24.73 -7.41
CA PHE A 87 -27.66 25.02 -8.76
C PHE A 87 -26.42 25.22 -9.64
N VAL A 88 -26.18 24.32 -10.59
CA VAL A 88 -25.05 24.40 -11.51
C VAL A 88 -25.57 24.88 -12.86
N ASP A 89 -25.07 26.04 -13.30
CA ASP A 89 -25.41 26.63 -14.59
C ASP A 89 -24.13 27.10 -15.27
N LEU A 90 -23.69 26.37 -16.29
CA LEU A 90 -22.42 26.63 -16.98
C LEU A 90 -22.44 27.93 -17.80
N ASN A 91 -23.60 28.56 -18.00
CA ASN A 91 -23.68 29.87 -18.64
C ASN A 91 -23.19 30.99 -17.71
N ILE A 92 -23.27 30.79 -16.39
CA ILE A 92 -22.80 31.76 -15.40
C ILE A 92 -21.28 31.60 -15.22
N LYS A 93 -20.53 32.69 -15.37
CA LYS A 93 -19.05 32.70 -15.28
C LYS A 93 -18.50 32.15 -13.95
N SER A 94 -19.19 32.40 -12.82
CA SER A 94 -18.79 31.89 -11.51
C SER A 94 -18.92 30.37 -11.42
N HIS A 95 -20.03 29.81 -11.92
CA HIS A 95 -20.29 28.37 -11.96
C HIS A 95 -19.34 27.68 -12.93
N ARG A 96 -19.09 28.28 -14.10
CA ARG A 96 -18.12 27.76 -15.07
C ARG A 96 -16.72 27.67 -14.48
N ASN A 97 -16.25 28.72 -13.80
CA ASN A 97 -14.93 28.71 -13.16
C ASN A 97 -14.86 27.70 -12.02
N ALA A 98 -15.90 27.61 -11.17
CA ALA A 98 -15.96 26.62 -10.09
C ALA A 98 -15.96 25.18 -10.64
N PHE A 99 -16.73 24.92 -11.70
CA PHE A 99 -16.76 23.63 -12.39
C PHE A 99 -15.42 23.27 -13.02
N MET A 100 -14.75 24.22 -13.68
CA MET A 100 -13.39 24.00 -14.23
C MET A 100 -12.38 23.68 -13.12
N ILE A 101 -12.35 24.46 -12.03
CA ILE A 101 -11.44 24.22 -10.91
C ILE A 101 -11.71 22.85 -10.26
N PHE A 102 -12.98 22.51 -10.04
CA PHE A 102 -13.37 21.22 -9.50
C PHE A 102 -12.91 20.08 -10.42
N THR A 103 -13.20 20.17 -11.72
CA THR A 103 -12.83 19.15 -12.71
C THR A 103 -11.32 18.97 -12.79
N ILE A 104 -10.55 20.05 -12.90
CA ILE A 104 -9.08 20.01 -12.95
C ILE A 104 -8.52 19.44 -11.65
N GLY A 105 -9.04 19.88 -10.50
CA GLY A 105 -8.65 19.38 -9.18
C GLY A 105 -8.94 17.89 -9.02
N THR A 106 -10.10 17.42 -9.47
CA THR A 106 -10.47 16.00 -9.44
C THR A 106 -9.57 15.17 -10.35
N VAL A 107 -9.32 15.62 -11.58
CA VAL A 107 -8.41 14.90 -12.51
C VAL A 107 -7.01 14.81 -11.91
N PHE A 108 -6.48 15.91 -11.39
CA PHE A 108 -5.16 15.94 -10.75
C PHE A 108 -5.10 15.02 -9.53
N PHE A 109 -6.12 15.05 -8.68
CA PHE A 109 -6.23 14.16 -7.53
C PHE A 109 -6.27 12.69 -7.96
N LEU A 110 -7.09 12.33 -8.95
CA LEU A 110 -7.18 10.97 -9.47
C LEU A 110 -5.85 10.48 -10.04
N LEU A 111 -5.12 11.34 -10.77
CA LEU A 111 -3.79 11.01 -11.29
C LEU A 111 -2.79 10.73 -10.17
N ILE A 112 -2.71 11.60 -9.15
CA ILE A 112 -1.83 11.39 -7.99
C ILE A 112 -2.24 10.12 -7.23
N SER A 113 -3.53 9.91 -7.00
CA SER A 113 -4.03 8.71 -6.33
C SER A 113 -3.71 7.43 -7.12
N ALA A 114 -3.81 7.46 -8.44
CA ALA A 114 -3.46 6.32 -9.29
C ALA A 114 -1.97 5.99 -9.18
N ILE A 115 -1.09 6.99 -9.29
CA ILE A 115 0.36 6.82 -9.13
C ILE A 115 0.70 6.29 -7.73
N GLY A 116 0.14 6.92 -6.69
CA GLY A 116 0.37 6.52 -5.30
C GLY A 116 -0.11 5.10 -5.01
N SER A 117 -1.27 4.71 -5.56
CA SER A 117 -1.80 3.35 -5.42
C SER A 117 -0.95 2.32 -6.14
N TYR A 118 -0.43 2.65 -7.33
CA TYR A 118 0.47 1.79 -8.08
C TYR A 118 1.80 1.56 -7.35
N GLU A 119 2.39 2.62 -6.80
CA GLU A 119 3.60 2.51 -5.98
C GLU A 119 3.35 1.72 -4.69
N ALA A 120 2.22 1.94 -4.01
CA ALA A 120 1.84 1.17 -2.83
C ALA A 120 1.65 -0.32 -3.14
N PHE A 121 1.04 -0.63 -4.29
CA PHE A 121 0.93 -1.99 -4.79
C PHE A 121 2.31 -2.63 -4.96
N ASN A 122 3.19 -2.02 -5.77
CA ASN A 122 4.53 -2.57 -6.02
C ASN A 122 5.38 -2.69 -4.75
N PHE A 123 5.28 -1.72 -3.85
CA PHE A 123 6.00 -1.74 -2.58
C PHE A 123 5.52 -2.89 -1.70
N THR A 124 4.21 -3.06 -1.51
CA THR A 124 3.64 -4.14 -0.67
C THR A 124 3.75 -5.53 -1.28
N GLU A 125 4.21 -5.65 -2.52
CA GLU A 125 4.53 -6.90 -3.20
C GLU A 125 6.04 -7.17 -3.32
N SER A 126 6.86 -6.24 -2.85
CA SER A 126 8.31 -6.35 -2.91
C SER A 126 8.84 -7.35 -1.88
N VAL A 127 9.96 -7.99 -2.23
CA VAL A 127 10.70 -8.88 -1.31
C VAL A 127 11.19 -8.10 -0.08
N GLN A 128 11.52 -6.82 -0.25
CA GLN A 128 11.92 -5.94 0.83
C GLN A 128 10.79 -5.78 1.83
N PHE A 129 9.58 -5.44 1.38
CA PHE A 129 8.42 -5.32 2.27
C PHE A 129 8.15 -6.60 3.05
N CYS A 130 8.09 -7.75 2.37
CA CYS A 130 7.79 -9.03 3.03
C CYS A 130 8.92 -9.52 3.95
N GLY A 131 10.17 -9.37 3.53
CA GLY A 131 11.32 -10.00 4.18
C GLY A 131 12.06 -9.15 5.19
N THR A 132 12.04 -7.82 5.06
CA THR A 132 12.86 -6.92 5.89
C THR A 132 12.05 -6.04 6.83
N LEU A 133 10.77 -5.81 6.56
CA LEU A 133 9.95 -4.92 7.40
C LEU A 133 9.73 -5.50 8.79
N CYS A 134 9.21 -6.72 8.86
CA CYS A 134 9.03 -7.47 10.11
C CYS A 134 10.28 -8.30 10.43
N HIS A 135 11.45 -7.64 10.47
CA HIS A 135 12.76 -8.29 10.51
C HIS A 135 12.93 -9.38 11.56
N LYS A 136 12.26 -9.31 12.72
CA LYS A 136 12.40 -10.30 13.80
C LYS A 136 11.67 -11.61 13.51
N VAL A 137 10.42 -11.51 13.04
CA VAL A 137 9.58 -12.69 12.78
C VAL A 137 9.82 -13.25 11.38
N MET A 138 10.18 -12.42 10.41
CA MET A 138 10.47 -12.84 9.04
C MET A 138 11.95 -13.18 8.77
N ASN A 139 12.85 -13.03 9.76
CA ASN A 139 14.28 -13.30 9.56
C ASN A 139 14.56 -14.71 9.01
N PRO A 140 13.99 -15.78 9.58
CA PRO A 140 14.32 -17.13 9.13
C PRO A 140 13.82 -17.36 7.71
N GLU A 141 12.65 -16.81 7.36
CA GLU A 141 11.98 -17.01 6.08
C GLU A 141 12.69 -16.22 4.99
N TYR A 142 13.09 -14.98 5.29
CA TYR A 142 13.89 -14.16 4.39
C TYR A 142 15.29 -14.78 4.16
N THR A 143 15.89 -15.36 5.19
CA THR A 143 17.19 -16.06 5.07
C THR A 143 17.06 -17.31 4.21
N ALA A 144 16.02 -18.13 4.41
CA ALA A 144 15.74 -19.29 3.59
C ALA A 144 15.50 -18.90 2.13
N TYR A 145 14.69 -17.86 1.88
CA TYR A 145 14.46 -17.30 0.55
C TYR A 145 15.78 -16.93 -0.15
N ARG A 146 16.65 -16.18 0.53
CA ARG A 146 17.94 -15.71 -0.01
C ARG A 146 18.90 -16.83 -0.38
N ASN A 147 18.80 -17.97 0.31
CA ASN A 147 19.62 -19.16 0.08
C ASN A 147 18.93 -20.19 -0.83
N SER A 148 17.74 -19.89 -1.37
CA SER A 148 16.98 -20.78 -2.23
C SER A 148 17.27 -20.58 -3.73
N PRO A 149 16.94 -21.57 -4.59
CA PRO A 149 16.94 -21.39 -6.05
C PRO A 149 16.01 -20.28 -6.55
N HIS A 150 15.07 -19.81 -5.72
CA HIS A 150 14.09 -18.78 -6.06
C HIS A 150 14.44 -17.40 -5.48
N ALA A 151 15.67 -17.17 -5.02
CA ALA A 151 16.12 -15.90 -4.41
C ALA A 151 15.99 -14.64 -5.31
N ARG A 152 15.56 -14.80 -6.56
CA ARG A 152 15.30 -13.73 -7.54
C ARG A 152 13.85 -13.67 -8.02
N VAL A 153 12.95 -14.44 -7.42
CA VAL A 153 11.50 -14.47 -7.70
C VAL A 153 10.79 -13.75 -6.56
N ARG A 154 9.75 -12.94 -6.81
CA ARG A 154 9.13 -12.18 -5.71
C ARG A 154 8.36 -13.13 -4.79
N CYS A 155 8.25 -12.78 -3.51
CA CYS A 155 7.47 -13.56 -2.54
C CYS A 155 6.02 -13.77 -3.01
N VAL A 156 5.42 -12.72 -3.60
CA VAL A 156 4.03 -12.74 -4.04
C VAL A 156 3.77 -13.66 -5.23
N ASP A 157 4.78 -13.91 -6.06
CA ASP A 157 4.67 -14.79 -7.23
C ASP A 157 4.37 -16.24 -6.78
N CYS A 158 4.69 -16.58 -5.52
CA CYS A 158 4.36 -17.87 -4.92
C CYS A 158 3.25 -17.79 -3.84
N HIS A 159 3.17 -16.71 -3.07
CA HIS A 159 2.36 -16.67 -1.83
C HIS A 159 1.03 -15.93 -1.92
N VAL A 160 0.79 -15.12 -2.95
CA VAL A 160 -0.46 -14.35 -3.07
C VAL A 160 -1.51 -15.08 -3.91
N GLY A 161 -1.08 -15.86 -4.91
CA GLY A 161 -1.97 -16.48 -5.89
C GLY A 161 -2.42 -15.49 -6.97
N GLU A 162 -2.89 -16.00 -8.11
CA GLU A 162 -3.31 -15.14 -9.22
C GLU A 162 -4.74 -14.61 -9.09
N GLY A 163 -4.97 -13.41 -9.61
CA GLY A 163 -6.30 -12.83 -9.70
C GLY A 163 -6.74 -12.02 -8.48
N ALA A 164 -7.81 -11.25 -8.66
CA ALA A 164 -8.25 -10.25 -7.69
C ALA A 164 -8.76 -10.85 -6.36
N ASP A 165 -9.40 -12.03 -6.39
CA ASP A 165 -9.91 -12.68 -5.17
C ASP A 165 -8.76 -13.08 -4.23
N TRP A 166 -7.74 -13.75 -4.78
CA TRP A 166 -6.53 -14.14 -4.07
C TRP A 166 -5.72 -12.93 -3.58
N TYR A 167 -5.61 -11.89 -4.41
CA TYR A 167 -5.03 -10.61 -3.98
C TYR A 167 -5.73 -10.05 -2.73
N VAL A 168 -7.06 -9.93 -2.73
CA VAL A 168 -7.81 -9.40 -1.59
C VAL A 168 -7.65 -10.29 -0.34
N ARG A 169 -7.77 -11.62 -0.49
CA ARG A 169 -7.57 -12.56 0.61
C ARG A 169 -6.18 -12.43 1.24
N SER A 170 -5.14 -12.33 0.40
CA SER A 170 -3.76 -12.18 0.87
C SER A 170 -3.57 -10.91 1.70
N LYS A 171 -4.13 -9.78 1.25
CA LYS A 171 -4.01 -8.50 1.96
C LYS A 171 -4.79 -8.50 3.28
N LEU A 172 -5.98 -9.10 3.32
CA LEU A 172 -6.75 -9.26 4.56
C LEU A 172 -6.03 -10.18 5.56
N SER A 173 -5.45 -11.29 5.10
CA SER A 173 -4.63 -12.17 5.94
C SER A 173 -3.37 -11.43 6.44
N GLY A 174 -2.71 -10.67 5.57
CA GLY A 174 -1.56 -9.83 5.94
C GLY A 174 -1.90 -8.77 6.98
N MET A 175 -3.08 -8.14 6.92
CA MET A 175 -3.53 -7.21 7.97
C MET A 175 -3.66 -7.90 9.33
N TYR A 176 -4.18 -9.13 9.36
CA TYR A 176 -4.24 -9.91 10.59
C TYR A 176 -2.83 -10.27 11.10
N GLN A 177 -1.90 -10.63 10.21
CA GLN A 177 -0.51 -10.90 10.59
C GLN A 177 0.18 -9.67 11.18
N VAL A 178 -0.01 -8.48 10.59
CA VAL A 178 0.50 -7.21 11.13
C VAL A 178 -0.06 -6.97 12.52
N TYR A 179 -1.37 -7.15 12.72
CA TYR A 179 -1.99 -7.07 14.04
C TYR A 179 -1.38 -8.08 15.03
N ALA A 180 -1.24 -9.35 14.63
CA ALA A 180 -0.71 -10.40 15.49
C ALA A 180 0.72 -10.10 15.95
N VAL A 181 1.56 -9.56 15.05
CA VAL A 181 2.93 -9.13 15.38
C VAL A 181 2.93 -7.93 16.35
N ILE A 182 2.10 -6.91 16.10
CA ILE A 182 1.99 -5.72 16.96
C ILE A 182 1.49 -6.10 18.37
N ALA A 183 0.46 -6.93 18.44
CA ALA A 183 -0.14 -7.39 19.70
C ALA A 183 0.63 -8.56 20.34
N ASN A 184 1.68 -9.10 19.69
CA ASN A 184 2.47 -10.25 20.13
C ASN A 184 1.60 -11.50 20.41
N VAL A 185 0.58 -11.72 19.59
CA VAL A 185 -0.40 -12.83 19.68
C VAL A 185 -0.25 -13.82 18.52
N TYR A 186 0.96 -14.36 18.36
CA TYR A 186 1.28 -15.39 17.35
C TYR A 186 1.94 -16.61 18.00
N PRO A 187 1.76 -17.82 17.44
CA PRO A 187 2.34 -19.04 17.98
C PRO A 187 3.88 -19.00 17.96
N LYS A 188 4.49 -19.64 18.96
CA LYS A 188 5.95 -19.78 19.09
C LYS A 188 6.25 -21.25 19.39
N PRO A 189 6.90 -22.00 18.48
CA PRO A 189 7.44 -21.57 17.18
C PRO A 189 6.34 -21.19 16.17
N ILE A 190 6.67 -20.34 15.20
CA ILE A 190 5.78 -20.02 14.07
C ILE A 190 5.74 -21.27 13.19
N GLU A 191 4.59 -21.93 13.15
CA GLU A 191 4.42 -23.13 12.33
C GLU A 191 4.36 -22.76 10.84
N THR A 192 4.96 -23.61 10.00
CA THR A 192 4.73 -23.49 8.56
C THR A 192 3.30 -23.90 8.26
N PRO A 193 2.47 -23.06 7.62
CA PRO A 193 1.08 -23.40 7.30
C PRO A 193 0.95 -24.50 6.23
N ILE A 194 2.09 -25.01 5.75
CA ILE A 194 2.20 -26.05 4.73
C ILE A 194 2.10 -27.41 5.43
N HIS A 195 0.88 -27.84 5.73
CA HIS A 195 0.62 -29.18 6.26
C HIS A 195 0.74 -30.26 5.16
N ASN A 196 0.70 -29.89 3.88
CA ASN A 196 0.94 -30.75 2.72
C ASN A 196 1.42 -29.91 1.53
N LEU A 197 2.61 -30.19 0.97
CA LEU A 197 2.99 -29.68 -0.35
C LEU A 197 2.23 -30.47 -1.42
N ARG A 198 1.03 -30.04 -1.79
CA ARG A 198 0.52 -30.37 -3.13
C ARG A 198 1.39 -29.63 -4.15
N PRO A 199 1.65 -30.19 -5.35
CA PRO A 199 2.21 -29.41 -6.43
C PRO A 199 1.26 -28.25 -6.71
N ALA A 200 1.67 -27.03 -6.39
CA ALA A 200 0.94 -25.82 -6.78
C ALA A 200 1.16 -25.63 -8.28
N ARG A 201 0.55 -26.49 -9.11
CA ARG A 201 0.76 -26.53 -10.56
C ARG A 201 0.54 -25.14 -11.17
N GLU A 202 -0.53 -24.48 -10.72
CA GLU A 202 -0.89 -23.11 -11.09
C GLU A 202 0.17 -22.04 -10.78
N THR A 203 1.10 -22.32 -9.86
CA THR A 203 2.19 -21.41 -9.48
C THR A 203 3.54 -21.89 -10.04
N CYS A 204 3.87 -23.16 -9.82
CA CYS A 204 5.16 -23.72 -10.20
C CYS A 204 5.29 -23.92 -11.71
N GLU A 205 4.23 -24.38 -12.39
CA GLU A 205 4.27 -24.72 -13.82
C GLU A 205 4.21 -23.50 -14.75
N GLN A 206 4.03 -22.30 -14.18
CA GLN A 206 4.22 -21.06 -14.93
C GLN A 206 5.68 -20.88 -15.36
N CYS A 207 6.62 -21.40 -14.57
CA CYS A 207 8.06 -21.32 -14.81
C CYS A 207 8.69 -22.70 -15.04
N HIS A 208 8.11 -23.77 -14.49
CA HIS A 208 8.61 -25.14 -14.56
C HIS A 208 7.68 -26.04 -15.37
N TRP A 209 7.87 -26.15 -16.68
CA TRP A 209 7.06 -27.04 -17.53
C TRP A 209 7.45 -28.52 -17.37
N PRO A 210 6.57 -29.37 -16.81
CA PRO A 210 6.86 -30.79 -16.64
C PRO A 210 7.13 -31.51 -17.97
N GLU A 211 6.52 -31.05 -19.07
CA GLU A 211 6.66 -31.65 -20.40
C GLU A 211 8.00 -31.32 -21.07
N LYS A 212 8.75 -30.35 -20.54
CA LYS A 212 10.05 -29.88 -21.06
C LYS A 212 11.21 -30.32 -20.16
N PHE A 213 11.26 -31.61 -19.82
CA PHE A 213 12.30 -32.16 -18.94
C PHE A 213 13.71 -31.92 -19.52
N TYR A 214 14.51 -31.08 -18.84
CA TYR A 214 15.92 -30.91 -19.15
C TYR A 214 16.72 -32.04 -18.49
N ALA A 215 17.74 -32.59 -19.18
CA ALA A 215 18.60 -33.62 -18.63
C ALA A 215 19.25 -33.13 -17.32
N ARG A 216 19.16 -33.93 -16.24
CA ARG A 216 19.75 -33.59 -14.94
C ARG A 216 21.26 -33.41 -15.08
N LYS A 217 21.78 -32.21 -14.78
CA LYS A 217 23.20 -32.03 -14.46
C LYS A 217 23.41 -32.41 -12.99
N LEU A 218 24.05 -33.55 -12.76
CA LEU A 218 24.54 -33.92 -11.43
C LEU A 218 25.67 -32.96 -11.04
N LYS A 219 25.45 -32.15 -10.01
CA LYS A 219 26.51 -31.35 -9.38
C LYS A 219 26.89 -32.04 -8.08
N VAL A 220 28.01 -32.77 -8.11
CA VAL A 220 28.58 -33.38 -6.90
C VAL A 220 29.34 -32.30 -6.14
N GLN A 221 28.79 -31.86 -5.02
CA GLN A 221 29.49 -30.96 -4.09
C GLN A 221 30.02 -31.82 -2.95
N ARG A 222 31.32 -32.09 -2.95
CA ARG A 222 32.00 -32.75 -1.83
C ARG A 222 32.35 -31.68 -0.80
N HIS A 223 31.95 -31.91 0.45
CA HIS A 223 32.31 -31.06 1.58
C HIS A 223 33.22 -31.88 2.48
N TYR A 224 34.42 -31.38 2.73
CA TYR A 224 35.36 -31.99 3.66
C TYR A 224 35.40 -31.16 4.93
N LEU A 225 35.55 -31.85 6.07
CA LEU A 225 35.91 -31.18 7.31
C LEU A 225 37.36 -30.73 7.22
N THR A 226 37.72 -29.65 7.90
CA THR A 226 39.11 -29.23 8.08
C THR A 226 39.83 -30.26 8.94
N ASP A 227 40.43 -31.25 8.30
CA ASP A 227 41.29 -32.28 8.90
C ASP A 227 42.65 -32.23 8.19
N GLU A 228 43.72 -32.30 8.99
CA GLU A 228 45.12 -32.30 8.55
C GLU A 228 45.46 -33.52 7.69
N LYS A 229 44.68 -34.61 7.80
CA LYS A 229 44.82 -35.82 6.98
C LYS A 229 43.96 -35.84 5.72
N ASN A 230 43.16 -34.80 5.46
CA ASN A 230 42.33 -34.77 4.26
C ASN A 230 43.19 -34.53 3.01
N SER A 231 43.21 -35.49 2.08
CA SER A 231 43.99 -35.44 0.83
C SER A 231 43.17 -35.09 -0.41
N GLU A 232 41.90 -34.72 -0.26
CA GLU A 232 41.03 -34.20 -1.32
C GLU A 232 40.66 -32.72 -1.10
#